data_AF-A0A4Q4D865-F1
#
_entry.id   AF-A0A4Q4D865-F1
#
_cell.length_a   1.000
_cell.length_b   1.000
_cell.length_c   1.000
_cell.angle_alpha   90.00
_cell.angle_beta   90.00
_cell.angle_gamma   90.00
#
_symmetry.space_group_name_H-M   'P 1'
#
loop_
_entity.id
_entity.type
_entity.pdbx_description
1 polymer ?
#
loop_
_entity_poly.entity_id
_entity_poly.type
_entity_poly.pdbx_seq_one_letter_code
_entity_poly.pdbx_strand_id
1 'polypeptide(L)' 'MTPTGPALIFVALQMLMAVGLIAVGSWGRRDAPSLVPSHLSEEEREHRVGVMRRGSVACLVVGWILAGTVLWAIVAAIV' A
#
# COMPACT_ATOMS: atom_id res chain seq x y z
N MET A 1 14.36 21.08 17.19
CA MET A 1 15.48 20.25 16.67
C MET A 1 15.34 20.17 15.17
N THR A 2 16.29 20.71 14.40
CA THR A 2 16.25 20.60 12.93
C THR A 2 16.41 19.13 12.53
N PRO A 3 15.56 18.59 11.63
CA PRO A 3 15.71 17.21 11.17
C PRO A 3 17.10 17.04 10.54
N THR A 4 17.86 16.08 11.03
CA THR A 4 19.17 15.74 10.48
C THR A 4 18.98 15.17 9.07
N GLY A 5 19.94 15.37 8.16
CA GLY A 5 19.91 14.81 6.79
C GLY A 5 19.39 13.36 6.67
N PRO A 6 19.80 12.40 7.53
CA PRO A 6 19.27 11.05 7.47
C PRO A 6 17.76 10.95 7.77
N ALA A 7 17.21 11.78 8.66
CA ALA A 7 15.79 11.75 9.01
C ALA A 7 14.90 12.10 7.81
N LEU A 8 15.32 13.07 6.98
CA LEU A 8 14.61 13.45 5.76
C LEU A 8 14.57 12.30 4.73
N ILE A 9 15.68 11.57 4.59
CA ILE A 9 15.75 10.40 3.70
C ILE A 9 14.78 9.32 4.16
N PHE A 10 14.74 9.02 5.47
CA PHE A 10 13.80 8.05 6.03
C PHE A 10 12.34 8.43 5.77
N VAL A 11 11.96 9.70 6.02
CA VAL A 11 10.60 10.19 5.78
C VAL A 11 10.24 10.09 4.29
N ALA A 12 11.16 10.45 3.40
CA ALA A 12 10.95 10.37 1.95
C ALA A 12 10.75 8.93 1.46
N LEU A 13 11.59 7.98 1.91
CA LEU A 13 11.45 6.57 1.58
C LEU A 13 10.14 5.99 2.12
N GLN A 14 9.76 6.36 3.34
CA GLN A 14 8.52 5.93 3.96
C GLN A 14 7.29 6.44 3.20
N MET A 15 7.30 7.71 2.78
CA MET A 15 6.29 8.29 1.89
C MET A 15 6.21 7.53 0.56
N LEU A 16 7.35 7.27 -0.07
CA LEU A 16 7.41 6.55 -1.34
C LEU A 16 6.77 5.15 -1.19
N MET A 17 7.11 4.43 -0.13
CA MET A 17 6.54 3.12 0.19
C MET A 17 5.03 3.19 0.45
N ALA A 18 4.58 4.18 1.22
CA ALA A 18 3.16 4.39 1.51
C ALA A 18 2.35 4.60 0.22
N VAL A 19 2.81 5.53 -0.64
CA VAL A 19 2.17 5.80 -1.93
C VAL A 19 2.19 4.57 -2.82
N GLY A 20 3.33 3.87 -2.90
CA GLY A 20 3.47 2.64 -3.69
C GLY A 20 2.49 1.55 -3.25
N LEU A 21 2.37 1.30 -1.94
CA LEU A 21 1.46 0.30 -1.39
C LEU A 21 -0.01 0.66 -1.58
N ILE A 22 -0.36 1.94 -1.42
CA ILE A 22 -1.72 2.43 -1.68
C ILE A 22 -2.06 2.29 -3.17
N ALA A 23 -1.15 2.68 -4.06
CA ALA A 23 -1.32 2.55 -5.50
C ALA A 23 -1.52 1.08 -5.89
N VAL A 24 -0.63 0.18 -5.47
CA VAL A 24 -0.72 -1.26 -5.77
C VAL A 24 -1.97 -1.88 -5.18
N GLY A 25 -2.33 -1.57 -3.94
CA GLY A 25 -3.53 -2.11 -3.32
C GLY A 25 -4.83 -1.55 -3.93
N SER A 26 -4.83 -0.32 -4.43
CA SER A 26 -5.98 0.24 -5.16
C SER A 26 -6.13 -0.35 -6.55
N TRP A 27 -5.02 -0.52 -7.27
CA TRP A 27 -4.96 -1.15 -8.59
C TRP A 27 -5.34 -2.62 -8.51
N GLY A 28 -4.68 -3.40 -7.66
CA GLY A 28 -4.96 -4.83 -7.49
C GLY A 28 -6.40 -5.12 -7.03
N ARG A 29 -7.05 -4.20 -6.31
CA ARG A 29 -8.47 -4.34 -5.96
C ARG A 29 -9.40 -4.14 -7.16
N ARG A 30 -9.07 -3.20 -8.05
CA ARG A 30 -9.85 -2.88 -9.25
C ARG A 30 -9.64 -3.93 -10.35
N ASP A 31 -8.40 -4.33 -10.57
CA ASP A 31 -7.98 -5.22 -11.66
C ASP A 31 -7.82 -6.70 -11.25
N ALA A 32 -8.13 -7.09 -10.01
CA ALA A 32 -8.07 -8.50 -9.59
C ALA A 32 -8.75 -9.47 -10.59
N PRO A 33 -9.92 -9.17 -11.19
CA PRO A 33 -10.57 -10.09 -12.13
C PRO A 33 -9.85 -10.22 -13.49
N SER A 34 -9.07 -9.21 -13.90
CA SER A 34 -8.31 -9.18 -15.15
C SER A 34 -6.90 -9.78 -14.99
N LEU A 35 -6.38 -9.78 -13.77
CA LEU A 35 -5.06 -10.35 -13.42
C LEU A 35 -5.08 -11.88 -13.25
N VAL A 36 -6.26 -12.47 -13.04
CA VAL A 36 -6.40 -13.93 -12.93
C VAL A 36 -6.59 -14.55 -14.33
N PRO A 37 -5.76 -15.53 -14.73
CA PRO A 37 -5.85 -16.14 -16.05
C PRO A 37 -7.23 -16.74 -16.34
N SER A 38 -7.72 -16.55 -17.57
CA SER A 38 -9.05 -17.01 -18.01
C SER A 38 -9.14 -18.50 -18.30
N HIS A 39 -8.02 -19.23 -18.32
CA HIS A 39 -7.98 -20.68 -18.58
C HIS A 39 -8.27 -21.53 -17.33
N LEU A 40 -8.44 -20.91 -16.16
CA LEU A 40 -8.76 -21.60 -14.93
C LEU A 40 -10.26 -21.91 -14.84
N SER A 41 -10.59 -22.94 -14.07
CA SER A 41 -11.99 -23.20 -13.72
C SER A 41 -12.59 -22.00 -12.98
N GLU A 42 -13.91 -21.83 -13.07
CA GLU A 42 -14.61 -20.70 -12.47
C GLU A 42 -14.40 -20.64 -10.94
N GLU A 43 -14.40 -21.80 -10.28
CA GLU A 43 -14.13 -21.96 -8.84
C GLU A 43 -12.70 -21.53 -8.46
N GLU A 44 -11.68 -21.99 -9.19
CA GLU A 44 -10.29 -21.58 -8.94
C GLU A 44 -10.06 -20.10 -9.22
N ARG A 45 -10.76 -19.56 -10.23
CA ARG A 45 -10.68 -18.16 -10.59
C ARG A 45 -11.27 -17.28 -9.49
N GLU A 46 -12.45 -17.61 -8.98
CA GLU A 46 -13.06 -16.91 -7.84
C GLU A 46 -12.17 -16.95 -6.60
N HIS A 47 -11.59 -18.12 -6.30
CA HIS A 47 -10.68 -18.28 -5.18
C HIS A 47 -9.45 -17.36 -5.30
N ARG A 48 -8.79 -17.35 -6.47
CA ARG A 48 -7.61 -16.50 -6.73
C ARG A 48 -7.94 -15.02 -6.73
N VAL A 49 -9.08 -14.61 -7.29
CA VAL A 49 -9.57 -13.23 -7.20
C VAL A 49 -9.78 -12.83 -5.74
N GLY A 50 -10.36 -13.72 -4.93
CA GLY A 50 -10.54 -13.52 -3.50
C GLY A 50 -9.22 -13.34 -2.74
N VAL A 51 -8.24 -14.21 -2.99
CA VAL A 51 -6.89 -14.10 -2.41
C VAL A 51 -6.22 -12.79 -2.84
N MET A 52 -6.29 -12.44 -4.12
CA MET A 52 -5.69 -11.22 -4.66
C MET A 52 -6.30 -9.97 -4.05
N ARG A 53 -7.64 -9.91 -3.92
CA ARG A 53 -8.33 -8.83 -3.22
C ARG A 53 -7.89 -8.70 -1.77
N ARG A 54 -7.72 -9.81 -1.04
CA ARG A 54 -7.22 -9.79 0.34
C ARG A 54 -5.80 -9.24 0.42
N GLY A 55 -4.91 -9.65 -0.50
CA GLY A 55 -3.55 -9.10 -0.61
C GLY A 55 -3.53 -7.61 -0.91
N SER A 56 -4.41 -7.15 -1.81
CA SER A 56 -4.56 -5.72 -2.13
C SER A 56 -5.11 -4.90 -0.96
N VAL A 57 -6.03 -5.47 -0.16
CA VAL A 57 -6.50 -4.83 1.07
C VAL A 57 -5.38 -4.72 2.09
N ALA A 58 -4.57 -5.77 2.28
CA ALA A 58 -3.42 -5.72 3.18
C ALA A 58 -2.42 -4.62 2.78
N CYS A 59 -2.09 -4.51 1.48
CA CYS A 59 -1.23 -3.43 0.98
C CYS A 59 -1.81 -2.05 1.28
N LEU A 60 -3.11 -1.86 1.07
CA LEU A 60 -3.77 -0.58 1.37
C LEU A 60 -3.72 -0.25 2.86
N VAL A 61 -4.00 -1.21 3.74
CA VAL A 61 -3.96 -1.00 5.20
C VAL A 61 -2.55 -0.59 5.63
N VAL A 62 -1.52 -1.31 5.20
CA VAL A 62 -0.13 -1.01 5.54
C VAL A 62 0.29 0.36 4.97
N GLY A 63 -0.10 0.67 3.74
CA GLY A 63 0.16 1.97 3.12
C GLY A 63 -0.45 3.13 3.89
N TRP A 64 -1.69 2.99 4.36
CA TRP A 64 -2.35 3.99 5.21
C TRP A 64 -1.70 4.15 6.59
N ILE A 65 -1.27 3.05 7.21
CA ILE A 65 -0.52 3.10 8.48
C ILE A 65 0.77 3.89 8.28
N LEU A 66 1.55 3.58 7.23
CA LEU A 66 2.78 4.30 6.91
C LEU A 66 2.52 5.80 6.66
N ALA A 67 1.50 6.14 5.88
CA ALA A 67 1.11 7.52 5.64
C ALA A 67 0.73 8.24 6.95
N GLY A 68 -0.02 7.58 7.84
CA GLY A 68 -0.38 8.11 9.16
C GLY A 68 0.85 8.38 10.04
N THR A 69 1.83 7.47 10.04
CA THR A 69 3.08 7.68 10.79
C THR A 69 3.92 8.83 10.24
N VAL A 70 3.94 9.05 8.93
CA VAL A 70 4.59 10.22 8.32
C VAL A 70 3.87 11.50 8.72
N LEU A 71 2.54 11.51 8.64
CA LEU A 71 1.74 12.67 9.03
C LEU A 71 1.99 13.03 10.50
N TRP A 72 1.98 12.03 11.39
CA TRP A 72 2.32 12.21 12.79
C TRP A 72 3.71 12.82 12.98
N ALA A 73 4.73 12.30 12.28
CA ALA A 73 6.09 12.81 12.38
C ALA A 73 6.20 14.28 11.92
N ILE A 74 5.47 14.66 10.87
CA ILE A 74 5.40 16.05 10.38
C ILE A 74 4.74 16.96 11.44
N VAL A 75 3.60 16.54 11.99
CA VAL A 75 2.88 17.32 13.02
C VAL A 75 3.74 17.50 14.27
N ALA A 76 4.37 16.43 14.75
CA ALA A 76 5.25 16.46 15.92
C ALA A 76 6.51 17.31 15.71
N ALA A 77 6.90 17.60 14.46
CA ALA A 77 8.01 18.50 14.16
C ALA A 77 7.60 19.98 14.18
N ILE A 78 6.29 20.27 14.07
CA ILE A 78 5.72 21.62 14.03
C ILE A 78 5.30 22.09 15.43
N VAL A 79 4.78 21.17 16.25
CA VAL A 79 4.35 21.42 17.65
C VAL A 79 5.54 21.36 18.60
#